data_AF-A0A7G3A2P0-F1
#
_entry.id   AF-A0A7G3A2P0-F1
#
_cell.length_a   1.000
_cell.length_b   1.000
_cell.length_c   1.000
_cell.angle_alpha   90.00
_cell.angle_beta   90.00
_cell.angle_gamma   90.00
#
_symmetry.space_group_name_H-M   'P 1'
#
loop_
_entity.id
_entity.type
_entity.pdbx_description
1 polymer ?
#
loop_
_entity_poly.entity_id
_entity_poly.type
_entity_poly.pdbx_seq_one_letter_code
_entity_poly.pdbx_strand_id
1 'polypeptide(L)'
;MKKTINRMAPLMALALPLMAGCVSANSQESNKAEAYAKCSYTPNPDAREKCIKTELALIEARQRSDAQRIQTDREAAEERQAILEASGVSREDAKQTTDSGLHLPD
;
A
#
# COMPACT_ATOMS: atom_id res chain seq x y z
N MET A 1 -19.06 57.45 -5.34
CA MET A 1 -17.60 57.36 -5.11
C MET A 1 -17.34 56.87 -3.69
N LYS A 2 -16.81 55.65 -3.52
CA LYS A 2 -15.87 55.25 -2.44
C LYS A 2 -15.43 53.81 -2.70
N LYS A 3 -14.18 53.69 -3.17
CA LYS A 3 -13.42 52.45 -3.30
C LYS A 3 -13.02 51.99 -1.89
N THR A 4 -13.44 50.80 -1.48
CA THR A 4 -12.79 50.07 -0.38
C THR A 4 -11.91 49.00 -1.00
N ILE A 5 -10.60 49.22 -0.84
CA ILE A 5 -9.52 48.42 -1.39
C ILE A 5 -9.43 47.14 -0.56
N ASN A 6 -9.70 46.01 -1.20
CA ASN A 6 -9.58 44.66 -0.65
C ASN A 6 -8.07 44.34 -0.48
N ARG A 7 -7.53 44.55 0.73
CA ARG A 7 -6.14 44.20 1.10
C ARG A 7 -6.17 43.10 2.16
N MET A 8 -6.45 41.86 1.75
CA MET A 8 -6.26 40.70 2.62
C MET A 8 -6.19 39.40 1.81
N ALA A 9 -5.16 39.27 0.98
CA ALA A 9 -4.68 38.00 0.45
C ALA A 9 -3.26 38.25 -0.07
N PRO A 10 -2.22 37.78 0.63
CA PRO A 10 -1.71 36.46 0.26
C PRO A 10 -1.03 35.77 1.46
N LEU A 11 -1.77 35.02 2.26
CA LEU A 11 -1.18 34.09 3.25
C LEU A 11 -1.54 32.62 2.98
N MET A 12 -2.31 32.35 1.92
CA MET A 12 -2.79 31.00 1.60
C MET A 12 -1.93 30.24 0.57
N ALA A 13 -0.76 30.74 0.21
CA ALA A 13 0.06 30.15 -0.87
C ALA A 13 1.29 29.34 -0.38
N LEU A 14 1.43 29.09 0.92
CA LEU A 14 2.60 28.38 1.49
C LEU A 14 2.30 27.00 2.08
N ALA A 15 1.05 26.54 2.08
CA ALA A 15 0.66 25.29 2.76
C ALA A 15 0.45 24.08 1.82
N LEU A 16 0.74 24.21 0.52
CA LEU A 16 0.26 23.24 -0.48
C LEU A 16 1.22 22.16 -1.00
N PRO A 17 2.51 22.02 -0.60
CA PRO A 17 3.28 20.85 -1.03
C PRO A 17 3.43 19.71 0.01
N LEU A 18 2.86 19.82 1.22
CA LEU A 18 3.07 18.78 2.26
C LEU A 18 2.14 17.56 2.18
N MET A 19 1.15 17.55 1.28
CA MET A 19 0.13 16.47 1.23
C MET A 19 0.35 15.45 0.09
N ALA A 20 1.51 15.46 -0.57
CA ALA A 20 1.86 14.46 -1.59
C ALA A 20 2.77 13.33 -1.07
N GLY A 21 3.13 13.33 0.22
CA GLY A 21 4.10 12.39 0.80
C GLY A 21 3.52 11.20 1.60
N CYS A 22 2.21 11.12 1.80
CA CYS A 22 1.63 10.29 2.87
C CYS A 22 1.44 8.79 2.55
N VAL A 23 1.86 8.28 1.39
CA VAL A 23 1.63 6.85 1.04
C VAL A 23 2.93 6.04 0.99
N SER A 24 4.08 6.62 0.69
CA SER A 24 5.32 5.84 0.47
C SER A 24 6.26 5.74 1.68
N ALA A 25 6.06 6.54 2.73
CA ALA A 25 6.91 6.51 3.94
C ALA A 25 6.35 5.65 5.10
N ASN A 26 5.11 5.15 4.99
CA ASN A 26 4.35 4.63 6.14
C ASN A 26 4.40 3.12 6.36
N SER A 27 4.86 2.29 5.41
CA SER A 27 4.80 0.83 5.58
C SER A 27 5.73 0.34 6.70
N GLN A 28 6.94 0.89 6.80
CA GLN A 28 7.89 0.49 7.83
C GLN A 28 7.47 0.98 9.23
N GLU A 29 6.87 2.16 9.32
CA GLU A 29 6.32 2.69 10.57
C GLU A 29 5.03 1.96 10.98
N SER A 30 4.19 1.61 10.02
CA SER A 30 2.99 0.78 10.21
C SER A 30 3.36 -0.64 10.69
N ASN A 31 4.35 -1.29 10.07
CA ASN A 31 4.85 -2.60 10.50
C ASN A 31 5.37 -2.56 11.95
N LYS A 32 6.07 -1.48 12.32
CA LYS A 32 6.52 -1.27 13.70
C LYS A 32 5.33 -1.10 14.64
N ALA A 33 4.36 -0.27 14.29
CA ALA A 33 3.15 -0.07 15.09
C ALA A 33 2.36 -1.37 15.29
N GLU A 34 2.23 -2.21 14.24
CA GLU A 34 1.60 -3.52 14.33
C GLU A 34 2.37 -4.45 15.29
N ALA A 35 3.69 -4.54 15.14
CA ALA A 35 4.55 -5.34 16.02
C ALA A 35 4.48 -4.87 17.48
N TYR A 36 4.49 -3.55 17.71
CA TYR A 36 4.30 -2.96 19.04
C TYR A 36 2.94 -3.29 19.64
N ALA A 37 1.86 -3.19 18.85
CA ALA A 37 0.50 -3.49 19.31
C ALA A 37 0.38 -4.95 19.75
N LYS A 38 0.94 -5.89 18.98
CA LYS A 38 0.97 -7.32 19.31
C LYS A 38 1.78 -7.63 20.57
N CYS A 39 2.89 -6.93 20.77
CA CYS A 39 3.78 -7.14 21.91
C CYS A 39 3.48 -6.21 23.11
N SER A 40 2.38 -5.46 23.07
CA SER A 40 2.06 -4.43 24.07
C SER A 40 1.86 -4.99 25.49
N TYR A 41 1.40 -6.23 25.59
CA TYR A 41 1.15 -6.93 26.85
C TYR A 41 2.36 -7.71 27.39
N THR A 42 3.51 -7.68 26.71
CA THR A 42 4.70 -8.40 27.18
C THR A 42 5.26 -7.72 28.45
N PRO A 43 5.40 -8.45 29.57
CA PRO A 43 5.60 -7.85 30.90
C PRO A 43 7.02 -7.32 31.14
N ASN A 44 8.04 -7.85 30.46
CA ASN A 44 9.44 -7.44 30.60
C ASN A 44 9.89 -6.66 29.34
N PRO A 45 10.61 -5.52 29.46
CA PRO A 45 11.17 -4.79 28.32
C PRO A 45 12.03 -5.64 27.38
N ASP A 46 12.89 -6.52 27.89
CA ASP A 46 13.75 -7.38 27.07
C ASP A 46 12.93 -8.42 26.30
N ALA A 47 11.90 -8.96 26.94
CA ALA A 47 10.98 -9.90 26.30
C ALA A 47 10.13 -9.19 25.24
N ARG A 48 9.75 -7.94 25.49
CA ARG A 48 9.00 -7.09 24.55
C ARG A 48 9.84 -6.79 23.32
N GLU A 49 11.12 -6.45 23.47
CA GLU A 49 12.02 -6.22 22.34
C GLU A 49 12.18 -7.47 21.48
N LYS A 50 12.39 -8.64 22.10
CA LYS A 50 12.46 -9.93 21.38
C LYS A 50 11.16 -10.24 20.64
N CYS A 51 10.01 -9.97 21.27
CA CYS A 51 8.70 -10.13 20.64
C CYS A 51 8.57 -9.23 19.40
N ILE A 52 8.86 -7.93 19.54
CA ILE A 52 8.75 -6.95 18.44
C ILE A 52 9.66 -7.35 17.27
N LYS A 53 10.91 -7.75 17.57
CA LYS A 53 11.86 -8.19 16.54
C LYS A 53 11.34 -9.41 15.77
N THR A 54 10.71 -10.34 16.47
CA THR A 54 10.13 -11.55 15.86
C THR A 54 8.92 -11.19 15.00
N GLU A 55 8.00 -10.37 15.51
CA GLU A 55 6.83 -9.91 14.76
C GLU A 55 7.22 -9.13 13.50
N LEU A 56 8.21 -8.25 13.59
CA LEU A 56 8.74 -7.54 12.41
C LEU A 56 9.29 -8.52 11.36
N ALA A 57 10.06 -9.53 11.78
CA ALA A 57 10.57 -10.54 10.85
C ALA A 57 9.44 -11.35 10.19
N LEU A 58 8.37 -11.65 10.92
CA LEU A 58 7.20 -12.34 10.39
C LEU A 58 6.42 -11.47 9.39
N ILE A 59 6.25 -10.18 9.69
CA ILE A 59 5.60 -9.22 8.79
C ILE A 59 6.40 -9.09 7.49
N GLU A 60 7.72 -8.94 7.57
CA GLU A 60 8.59 -8.89 6.39
C GLU A 60 8.53 -10.18 5.56
N ALA A 61 8.54 -11.34 6.21
CA ALA A 61 8.44 -12.62 5.54
C ALA A 61 7.10 -12.75 4.78
N ARG A 62 5.99 -12.34 5.40
CA ARG A 62 4.68 -12.30 4.76
C ARG A 62 4.68 -11.34 3.56
N GLN A 63 5.19 -10.13 3.71
CA GLN A 63 5.24 -9.14 2.62
C GLN A 63 6.06 -9.65 1.43
N ARG A 64 7.18 -10.33 1.67
CA ARG A 64 7.96 -10.97 0.59
C ARG A 64 7.17 -12.08 -0.10
N SER A 65 6.51 -12.93 0.67
CA SER A 65 5.68 -14.01 0.13
C SER A 65 4.51 -13.46 -0.69
N ASP A 66 3.83 -12.42 -0.21
CA ASP A 66 2.69 -11.82 -0.90
C ASP A 66 3.14 -11.12 -2.19
N ALA A 67 4.29 -10.44 -2.17
CA ALA A 67 4.88 -9.86 -3.38
C ALA A 67 5.20 -10.93 -4.43
N GLN A 68 5.77 -12.08 -4.02
CA GLN A 68 6.02 -13.21 -4.91
C GLN A 68 4.71 -13.78 -5.48
N ARG A 69 3.70 -13.97 -4.63
CA ARG A 69 2.39 -14.48 -5.09
C ARG A 69 1.74 -13.56 -6.10
N ILE A 70 1.72 -12.25 -5.84
CA ILE A 70 1.18 -11.25 -6.78
C ILE A 70 1.92 -11.32 -8.12
N GLN A 71 3.24 -11.50 -8.09
CA GLN A 71 4.03 -11.62 -9.31
C GLN A 71 3.70 -12.92 -10.06
N THR A 72 3.68 -14.06 -9.38
CA THR A 72 3.30 -15.35 -9.98
C THR A 72 1.88 -15.33 -10.54
N ASP A 73 0.92 -14.71 -9.85
CA ASP A 73 -0.46 -14.59 -10.30
C ASP A 73 -0.55 -13.73 -11.58
N ARG A 74 0.24 -12.66 -11.67
CA ARG A 74 0.35 -11.83 -12.88
C ARG A 74 0.95 -12.61 -14.04
N GLU A 75 2.07 -13.28 -13.82
CA GLU A 75 2.73 -14.11 -14.85
C GLU A 75 1.78 -15.20 -15.35
N ALA A 76 1.04 -15.87 -14.47
CA ALA A 76 0.07 -16.88 -14.84
C ALA A 76 -1.14 -16.29 -15.60
N ALA A 77 -1.57 -15.07 -15.28
CA ALA A 77 -2.62 -14.37 -16.02
C ALA A 77 -2.14 -13.98 -17.43
N GLU A 78 -0.92 -13.48 -17.56
CA GLU A 78 -0.28 -13.16 -18.85
C GLU A 78 -0.11 -14.41 -19.72
N GLU A 79 0.32 -15.53 -19.13
CA GLU A 79 0.43 -16.81 -19.82
C GLU A 79 -0.92 -17.30 -20.36
N ARG A 80 -1.97 -17.27 -19.52
CA ARG A 80 -3.33 -17.64 -19.94
C ARG A 80 -3.84 -16.75 -21.07
N GLN A 81 -3.57 -15.45 -20.99
CA GLN A 81 -3.93 -14.52 -22.06
C GLN A 81 -3.19 -14.85 -23.36
N ALA A 82 -1.88 -15.11 -23.31
CA ALA A 82 -1.09 -15.45 -24.49
C ALA A 82 -1.59 -16.75 -25.18
N ILE A 83 -2.00 -17.75 -24.39
CA ILE A 83 -2.59 -18.99 -24.92
C ILE A 83 -3.89 -18.71 -25.67
N LEU A 84 -4.77 -17.86 -25.11
CA LEU A 84 -6.03 -17.49 -25.75
C LEU A 84 -5.80 -16.70 -27.04
N GLU A 85 -4.89 -15.73 -27.03
CA GLU A 85 -4.51 -14.97 -28.23
C GLU A 85 -3.93 -15.89 -29.32
N ALA A 86 -3.08 -16.85 -28.95
CA ALA A 86 -2.52 -17.84 -29.88
C ALA A 86 -3.60 -18.77 -30.49
N SER A 87 -4.70 -19.01 -29.76
CA SER A 87 -5.86 -19.76 -30.27
C SER A 87 -6.80 -18.94 -31.17
N GLY A 88 -6.48 -17.66 -31.42
CA GLY A 88 -7.26 -16.77 -32.29
C GLY A 88 -8.31 -15.93 -31.59
N VAL A 89 -8.34 -15.93 -30.24
CA VAL A 89 -9.19 -15.02 -29.46
C VAL A 89 -8.64 -13.60 -29.57
N SER A 90 -9.52 -12.61 -29.70
CA SER A 90 -9.10 -11.20 -29.74
C SER A 90 -8.47 -10.80 -28.41
N ARG A 91 -7.51 -9.86 -28.43
CA ARG A 91 -6.81 -9.41 -27.22
C ARG A 91 -7.75 -8.92 -26.11
N GLU A 92 -8.83 -8.23 -26.49
CA GLU A 92 -9.81 -7.70 -25.54
C GLU A 92 -10.60 -8.84 -24.86
N ASP A 93 -10.93 -9.89 -25.62
CA ASP A 93 -11.65 -11.05 -25.10
C ASP A 93 -10.73 -12.03 -24.35
N ALA A 94 -9.43 -12.04 -24.67
CA ALA A 94 -8.42 -12.89 -24.04
C ALA A 94 -7.90 -12.32 -22.70
N LYS A 95 -8.19 -11.05 -22.41
CA LYS A 95 -7.64 -10.32 -21.25
C LYS A 95 -7.94 -11.03 -19.93
N GLN A 96 -6.89 -11.37 -19.20
CA GLN A 96 -6.98 -11.98 -17.87
C GLN A 96 -6.76 -10.92 -16.78
N THR A 97 -7.50 -11.03 -15.66
CA THR A 97 -7.29 -10.17 -14.49
C THR A 97 -6.79 -11.01 -13.31
N THR A 98 -5.92 -10.42 -12.48
CA THR A 98 -5.58 -10.96 -11.15
C THR A 98 -6.40 -10.29 -10.05
N ASP A 99 -7.18 -9.26 -10.41
CA ASP A 99 -8.06 -8.55 -9.48
C ASP A 99 -9.33 -9.37 -9.28
N SER A 100 -9.61 -9.72 -8.03
CA SER A 100 -10.82 -10.43 -7.62
C SER A 100 -12.06 -9.52 -7.59
N GLY A 101 -11.89 -8.20 -7.74
CA GLY A 101 -12.97 -7.21 -7.67
C GLY A 101 -13.57 -7.03 -6.27
N LEU A 102 -12.97 -7.67 -5.25
CA LEU A 102 -13.40 -7.58 -3.87
C LEU A 102 -12.69 -6.41 -3.18
N HIS A 103 -13.36 -5.26 -3.15
CA HIS A 103 -12.92 -4.10 -2.39
C HIS A 103 -13.58 -4.10 -1.00
N LEU A 104 -12.82 -3.81 0.05
CA LEU A 104 -13.39 -3.51 1.37
C LEU A 104 -14.22 -2.22 1.26
N PRO A 105 -15.45 -2.17 1.81
CA PRO A 105 -16.25 -0.95 1.81
C PRO A 105 -15.56 0.15 2.61
N ASP A 106 -15.69 1.39 2.12
CA ASP A 106 -15.15 2.62 2.73
C ASP A 106 -15.67 2.87 4.15
#